data_AF-A0A3N5HCI0-F1
#
_entry.id   AF-A0A3N5HCI0-F1
#
_cell.length_a   1.000
_cell.length_b   1.000
_cell.length_c   1.000
_cell.angle_alpha   90.00
_cell.angle_beta   90.00
_cell.angle_gamma   90.00
#
_symmetry.space_group_name_H-M   'P 1'
#
loop_
_entity.id
_entity.type
_entity.pdbx_description
1 polymer ?
#
loop_
_entity_poly.entity_id
_entity_poly.type
_entity_poly.pdbx_seq_one_letter_code
_entity_poly.pdbx_strand_id
1 'polypeptide(L)'
;MNPELQTVMTPLTGWELHLQSGEGLRRNDDRAAMARDEAAATPRVWGAEVGTRLSLLDQRLELASAFWFVHLESDSVRVADEGAPEPSEFTDPYGLDFEIRFRILPWMWADGTLTLAQDGSAVPLAPTF
;
A
#
# COMPACT_ATOMS: atom_id res chain seq x y z
N MET A 1 -16.95 8.45 8.96
CA MET A 1 -17.18 8.19 7.52
C MET A 1 -15.81 7.99 6.93
N ASN A 2 -15.56 6.86 6.26
CA ASN A 2 -14.27 6.57 5.63
C ASN A 2 -14.36 6.98 4.15
N PRO A 3 -13.70 8.05 3.71
CA PRO A 3 -13.71 8.45 2.30
C PRO A 3 -12.75 7.56 1.49
N GLU A 4 -13.29 6.84 0.51
CA GLU A 4 -12.51 6.11 -0.50
C GLU A 4 -12.65 6.81 -1.85
N LEU A 5 -11.53 7.02 -2.54
CA LEU A 5 -11.47 7.54 -3.89
C LEU A 5 -10.82 6.51 -4.80
N GLN A 6 -11.46 6.18 -5.92
CA GLN A 6 -10.89 5.38 -6.99
C GLN A 6 -11.14 6.08 -8.33
N THR A 7 -10.08 6.30 -9.09
CA THR A 7 -10.15 6.88 -10.43
C THR A 7 -9.36 6.02 -11.40
N VAL A 8 -9.95 5.72 -12.55
CA VAL A 8 -9.31 5.00 -13.65
C VAL A 8 -9.46 5.83 -14.91
N MET A 9 -8.38 5.97 -15.68
CA MET A 9 -8.36 6.68 -16.94
C MET A 9 -7.64 5.85 -18.00
N THR A 10 -8.12 5.89 -19.23
CA THR A 10 -7.52 5.18 -20.37
C THR A 10 -7.08 6.20 -21.41
N PRO A 11 -5.84 6.73 -21.34
CA PRO A 11 -5.42 7.82 -22.24
C PRO A 11 -5.34 7.38 -23.70
N LEU A 12 -4.94 6.12 -23.92
CA LEU A 12 -4.78 5.51 -25.23
C LEU A 12 -5.28 4.07 -25.17
N THR A 13 -5.62 3.50 -26.34
CA THR A 13 -5.98 2.07 -26.43
C THR A 13 -4.84 1.20 -25.88
N GLY A 14 -5.16 0.37 -24.89
CA GLY A 14 -4.18 -0.49 -24.25
C GLY A 14 -3.33 0.19 -23.18
N TRP A 15 -3.62 1.43 -22.78
CA TRP A 15 -2.98 2.07 -21.63
C TRP A 15 -4.02 2.53 -20.63
N GLU A 16 -3.94 2.01 -19.41
CA GLU A 16 -4.75 2.39 -18.27
C GLU A 16 -3.88 3.02 -17.18
N LEU A 17 -4.38 4.08 -16.55
CA LEU A 17 -3.83 4.72 -15.37
C LEU A 17 -4.86 4.61 -14.26
N HIS A 18 -4.42 4.26 -13.05
CA HIS A 18 -5.28 4.18 -11.89
C HIS A 18 -4.71 4.96 -10.71
N LEU A 19 -5.60 5.55 -9.94
CA LEU A 19 -5.31 6.22 -8.68
C LEU A 19 -6.36 5.77 -7.66
N GLN A 20 -5.92 5.31 -6.51
CA GLN A 20 -6.78 4.97 -5.38
C GLN A 20 -6.24 5.56 -4.08
N SER A 21 -7.12 6.02 -3.21
CA SER A 21 -6.78 6.46 -1.86
C SER A 21 -7.95 6.19 -0.90
N GLY A 22 -7.65 6.00 0.38
CA GLY A 22 -8.69 5.79 1.39
C GLY A 22 -8.12 5.37 2.75
N GLU A 23 -8.97 5.38 3.78
CA GLU A 23 -8.60 4.83 5.09
C GLU A 23 -8.73 3.30 5.03
N GLY A 24 -7.74 2.56 5.53
CA GLY A 24 -7.79 1.10 5.60
C GLY A 24 -7.67 0.37 4.26
N LEU A 25 -6.95 0.92 3.27
CA LEU A 25 -6.62 0.23 2.01
C LEU A 25 -5.88 -1.09 2.26
N ARG A 26 -6.66 -2.16 2.42
CA ARG A 26 -6.30 -3.56 2.24
C ARG A 26 -7.51 -4.25 1.62
N ARG A 27 -7.51 -4.48 0.30
CA ARG A 27 -8.44 -5.45 -0.29
C ARG A 27 -7.82 -6.85 -0.11
N ASN A 28 -8.57 -7.74 0.54
CA ASN A 28 -8.29 -9.16 0.84
C ASN A 28 -7.31 -9.49 1.98
N ASP A 29 -7.59 -9.05 3.21
CA ASP A 29 -7.08 -9.82 4.36
C ASP A 29 -8.13 -9.94 5.47
N ASP A 30 -9.05 -10.89 5.30
CA ASP A 30 -10.05 -11.27 6.30
C ASP A 30 -9.40 -11.78 7.61
N ARG A 31 -8.08 -12.00 7.65
CA ARG A 31 -7.35 -12.36 8.88
C ARG A 31 -7.06 -11.20 9.81
N ALA A 32 -7.14 -9.94 9.36
CA ALA A 32 -6.97 -8.78 10.24
C ALA A 32 -8.18 -8.54 11.17
N ALA A 33 -9.29 -9.29 10.98
CA ALA A 33 -10.50 -9.16 11.79
C ALA A 33 -10.42 -9.81 13.18
N MET A 34 -9.36 -10.56 13.51
CA MET A 34 -9.29 -11.40 14.73
C MET A 34 -8.38 -10.89 15.86
N ALA A 35 -8.01 -9.61 15.87
CA ALA A 35 -7.29 -9.00 17.00
C ALA A 35 -7.96 -7.70 17.45
N ARG A 36 -9.25 -7.77 17.80
CA ARG A 36 -10.00 -6.67 18.40
C ARG A 36 -10.22 -6.95 19.88
N ASP A 37 -9.18 -6.68 20.68
CA ASP A 37 -9.33 -6.52 22.12
C ASP A 37 -9.75 -5.07 22.40
N GLU A 38 -10.86 -4.92 23.13
CA GLU A 38 -11.49 -3.66 23.48
C GLU A 38 -10.65 -2.90 24.52
N ALA A 39 -9.92 -1.85 24.11
CA ALA A 39 -9.55 -0.69 24.97
C ALA A 39 -8.54 0.31 24.35
N ALA A 40 -7.90 0.02 23.22
CA ALA A 40 -6.96 0.95 22.58
C ALA A 40 -7.64 1.70 21.42
N ALA A 41 -7.49 3.03 21.39
CA ALA A 41 -7.84 3.83 20.21
C ALA A 41 -7.20 3.19 18.98
N THR A 42 -8.02 2.71 18.04
CA THR A 42 -7.49 2.07 16.83
C THR A 42 -6.79 3.15 16.03
N PRO A 43 -5.47 3.05 15.78
CA PRO A 43 -4.76 4.06 15.00
C PRO A 43 -5.40 4.15 13.62
N ARG A 44 -5.67 5.38 13.18
CA ARG A 44 -6.25 5.58 11.85
C ARG A 44 -5.14 5.37 10.82
N VAL A 45 -5.41 4.51 9.84
CA VAL A 45 -4.47 4.19 8.77
C VAL A 45 -5.06 4.70 7.47
N TRP A 46 -4.30 5.49 6.73
CA TRP A 46 -4.68 5.92 5.38
C TRP A 46 -3.60 5.52 4.39
N GLY A 47 -3.98 5.33 3.13
CA GLY A 47 -3.02 5.00 2.09
C GLY A 47 -3.42 5.58 0.75
N ALA A 48 -2.51 5.48 -0.20
CA ALA A 48 -2.82 5.67 -1.60
C ALA A 48 -1.95 4.78 -2.48
N GLU A 49 -2.46 4.50 -3.67
CA GLU A 49 -1.74 3.82 -4.72
C GLU A 49 -2.01 4.52 -6.04
N VAL A 50 -0.96 4.67 -6.84
CA VAL A 50 -1.02 5.14 -8.22
C VAL A 50 -0.33 4.13 -9.09
N GLY A 51 -0.92 3.77 -10.21
CA GLY A 51 -0.32 2.81 -11.12
C GLY A 51 -0.79 2.93 -12.55
N THR A 52 -0.25 2.03 -13.35
CA THR A 52 -0.49 1.96 -14.78
C THR A 52 -0.56 0.51 -15.22
N ARG A 53 -1.39 0.23 -16.22
CA ARG A 53 -1.44 -1.04 -16.95
C ARG A 53 -1.26 -0.78 -18.43
N LEU A 54 -0.40 -1.54 -19.08
CA LEU A 54 -0.11 -1.47 -20.51
C LEU A 54 -0.39 -2.83 -21.14
N SER A 55 -1.22 -2.84 -22.18
CA SER A 55 -1.49 -3.98 -23.05
C SER A 55 -0.84 -3.72 -24.41
N LEU A 56 0.21 -4.48 -24.70
CA LEU A 56 1.03 -4.35 -25.89
C LEU A 56 0.93 -5.63 -26.74
N LEU A 57 1.42 -5.55 -27.98
CA LEU A 57 1.54 -6.68 -28.90
C LEU A 57 0.21 -7.43 -29.14
N ASP A 58 -0.87 -6.69 -29.39
CA ASP A 58 -2.22 -7.26 -29.60
C ASP A 58 -2.66 -8.15 -28.40
N GLN A 59 -2.57 -7.56 -27.20
CA GLN A 59 -2.89 -8.21 -25.93
C GLN A 59 -2.06 -9.47 -25.64
N ARG A 60 -0.86 -9.58 -26.22
CA ARG A 60 0.08 -10.67 -25.87
C ARG A 60 0.98 -10.32 -24.71
N LEU A 61 1.22 -9.04 -24.45
CA LEU A 61 2.06 -8.58 -23.36
C LEU A 61 1.27 -7.60 -22.50
N GLU A 62 1.06 -7.96 -21.24
CA GLU A 62 0.52 -7.08 -20.21
C GLU A 62 1.64 -6.72 -19.25
N LEU A 63 1.77 -5.42 -18.97
CA LEU A 63 2.67 -4.87 -17.96
C LEU A 63 1.82 -4.07 -16.99
N ALA A 64 2.04 -4.24 -15.70
CA ALA A 64 1.48 -3.35 -14.70
C ALA A 64 2.60 -2.86 -13.79
N SER A 65 2.48 -1.62 -13.33
CA SER A 65 3.32 -1.09 -12.27
C SER A 65 2.52 -0.17 -11.38
N ALA A 66 2.71 -0.26 -10.08
CA ALA A 66 2.07 0.61 -9.10
C ALA A 66 3.05 1.07 -8.05
N PHE A 67 2.87 2.30 -7.57
CA PHE A 67 3.49 2.81 -6.36
C PHE A 67 2.41 2.94 -5.31
N TRP A 68 2.68 2.44 -4.11
CA TRP A 68 1.78 2.54 -2.98
C TRP A 68 2.50 3.12 -1.77
N PHE A 69 1.74 3.79 -0.91
CA PHE A 69 2.21 4.23 0.40
C PHE A 69 1.07 4.11 1.43
N VAL A 70 1.45 3.92 2.68
CA VAL A 70 0.53 3.80 3.80
C VAL A 70 1.04 4.68 4.92
N HIS A 71 0.19 5.59 5.41
CA HIS A 71 0.46 6.44 6.54
C HIS A 71 -0.32 5.99 7.78
N LEU A 72 0.38 5.90 8.91
CA LEU A 72 -0.22 5.57 10.19
C LEU A 72 -0.35 6.85 11.01
N GLU A 73 -1.59 7.30 11.22
CA GLU A 73 -1.87 8.41 12.13
C GLU A 73 -1.74 7.88 13.55
N SER A 74 -0.53 8.02 14.09
CA SER A 74 -0.19 7.65 15.46
C SER A 74 -0.69 8.75 16.38
N ASP A 75 -1.92 8.62 16.89
CA ASP A 75 -2.31 9.34 18.09
C ASP A 75 -1.46 8.75 19.22
N SER A 76 -0.44 9.50 19.63
CA SER A 76 0.60 9.15 20.59
C SER A 76 0.05 8.66 21.93
N VAL A 77 -0.35 7.40 22.06
CA VAL A 77 -0.65 6.78 23.35
C VAL A 77 -0.31 5.28 23.31
N ARG A 78 0.95 4.97 23.58
CA ARG A 78 1.28 3.74 24.31
C ARG A 78 1.70 4.19 25.70
N VAL A 79 0.76 4.16 26.65
CA VAL A 79 1.12 4.21 28.07
C VAL A 79 1.84 2.90 28.35
N ALA A 80 3.17 2.93 28.25
CA ALA A 80 3.97 1.98 29.00
C ALA A 80 3.87 2.43 30.46
N ASP A 81 3.53 1.50 31.35
CA ASP A 81 3.61 1.70 32.79
C ASP A 81 4.91 2.46 33.14
N GLU A 82 4.77 3.61 33.80
CA GLU A 82 5.87 4.44 34.32
C GLU A 82 6.91 4.96 33.30
N GLY A 83 6.56 5.98 32.50
CA GLY A 83 7.56 6.79 31.78
C GLY A 83 6.93 7.78 30.80
N ALA A 84 7.48 8.98 30.69
CA ALA A 84 6.99 10.01 29.76
C ALA A 84 6.89 9.46 28.32
N PRO A 85 5.90 9.89 27.51
CA PRO A 85 5.78 9.45 26.13
C PRO A 85 7.03 9.86 25.35
N GLU A 86 7.86 8.89 24.98
CA GLU A 86 8.95 9.14 24.05
C GLU A 86 8.35 9.33 22.65
N PRO A 87 8.60 10.47 21.98
CA PRO A 87 8.19 10.63 20.59
C PRO A 87 9.07 9.71 19.74
N SER A 88 8.50 8.63 19.21
CA SER A 88 9.13 7.87 18.12
C SER A 88 8.58 8.40 16.81
N GLU A 89 9.45 8.91 15.93
CA GLU A 89 9.07 9.20 14.55
C GLU A 89 8.90 7.85 13.83
N PHE A 90 7.66 7.51 13.47
CA PHE A 90 7.36 6.33 12.66
C PHE A 90 7.49 6.72 11.20
N THR A 91 8.37 6.03 10.45
CA THR A 91 8.43 6.20 8.99
C THR A 91 7.26 5.44 8.36
N ASP A 92 6.55 6.07 7.43
CA ASP A 92 5.45 5.44 6.70
C ASP A 92 5.96 4.39 5.69
N PRO A 93 5.43 3.15 5.69
CA PRO A 93 5.81 2.16 4.69
C PRO A 93 5.32 2.55 3.30
N TYR A 94 6.15 2.26 2.30
CA TYR A 94 5.85 2.49 0.89
C TYR A 94 6.53 1.44 0.01
N GLY A 95 6.05 1.29 -1.22
CA GLY A 95 6.60 0.30 -2.14
C GLY A 95 6.21 0.49 -3.58
N LEU A 96 6.84 -0.34 -4.41
CA LEU A 96 6.62 -0.46 -5.83
C LEU A 96 6.26 -1.90 -6.17
N ASP A 97 5.22 -2.07 -6.96
CA ASP A 97 4.81 -3.34 -7.54
C ASP A 97 5.02 -3.31 -9.05
N PHE A 98 5.53 -4.41 -9.59
CA PHE A 98 5.69 -4.64 -11.02
C PHE A 98 5.12 -6.01 -11.37
N GLU A 99 4.25 -6.07 -12.37
CA GLU A 99 3.67 -7.29 -12.90
C GLU A 99 3.94 -7.36 -14.40
N ILE A 100 4.31 -8.54 -14.88
CA ILE A 100 4.42 -8.86 -16.31
C ILE A 100 3.66 -10.13 -16.60
N ARG A 101 2.89 -10.14 -17.69
CA ARG A 101 2.26 -11.33 -18.23
C ARG A 101 2.44 -11.38 -19.73
N PHE A 102 2.98 -12.47 -20.23
CA PHE A 102 3.29 -12.66 -21.64
C PHE A 102 2.68 -13.96 -22.17
N ARG A 103 1.87 -13.85 -23.22
CA ARG A 103 1.27 -14.98 -23.95
C ARG A 103 2.23 -15.42 -25.06
N ILE A 104 2.95 -16.52 -24.79
CA ILE A 104 3.92 -17.09 -25.73
C ILE A 104 3.20 -17.83 -26.86
N LEU A 105 2.21 -18.66 -26.50
CA LEU A 105 1.35 -19.41 -27.44
C LEU A 105 -0.11 -19.19 -27.05
N PRO A 106 -1.10 -19.50 -27.91
CA PRO A 106 -2.53 -19.35 -27.58
C PRO A 106 -2.98 -20.11 -26.31
N TRP A 107 -2.19 -21.09 -25.86
CA TRP A 107 -2.43 -21.92 -24.68
C TRP A 107 -1.36 -21.79 -23.59
N MET A 108 -0.31 -20.97 -23.79
CA MET A 108 0.83 -20.87 -22.88
C MET A 108 1.13 -19.42 -22.50
N TRP A 109 1.19 -19.17 -21.20
CA TRP A 109 1.54 -17.89 -20.61
C TRP A 109 2.76 -18.03 -19.72
N ALA A 110 3.53 -16.96 -19.64
CA ALA A 110 4.53 -16.74 -18.61
C ALA A 110 4.15 -15.45 -17.87
N ASP A 111 4.20 -15.49 -16.55
CA ASP A 111 3.92 -14.36 -15.69
C ASP A 111 5.00 -14.22 -14.63
N GLY A 112 5.12 -12.99 -14.12
CA GLY A 112 6.06 -12.66 -13.07
C GLY A 112 5.62 -11.41 -12.33
N THR A 113 5.84 -11.41 -11.03
CA THR A 113 5.54 -10.29 -10.15
C THR A 113 6.75 -9.99 -9.28
N LEU A 114 7.04 -8.71 -9.10
CA LEU A 114 8.09 -8.20 -8.23
C LEU A 114 7.53 -7.07 -7.38
N THR A 115 7.67 -7.22 -6.07
CA THR A 115 7.31 -6.19 -5.09
C THR A 115 8.58 -5.73 -4.39
N LEU A 116 8.81 -4.42 -4.37
CA LEU A 116 9.88 -3.76 -3.64
C LEU A 116 9.24 -2.88 -2.58
N ALA A 117 9.34 -3.26 -1.31
CA ALA A 117 8.78 -2.53 -0.19
C ALA A 117 9.87 -2.03 0.74
N GLN A 118 9.71 -0.82 1.26
CA GLN A 118 10.44 -0.35 2.43
C GLN A 118 9.48 -0.35 3.62
N ASP A 119 9.82 -1.13 4.64
CA ASP A 119 9.09 -1.14 5.90
C ASP A 119 9.26 0.18 6.64
N GLY A 120 8.19 0.62 7.28
CA GLY A 120 8.21 1.73 8.21
C GLY A 120 9.02 1.37 9.45
N SER A 121 10.08 2.14 9.74
CA SER A 121 10.89 1.96 10.95
C SER A 121 10.62 3.09 11.95
N ALA A 122 10.52 2.74 13.24
CA ALA A 122 10.55 3.71 14.32
C ALA A 122 11.99 4.18 14.51
N VAL A 123 12.27 5.45 14.26
CA VAL A 123 13.56 6.05 14.61
C VAL A 123 13.43 6.60 16.03
N PRO A 124 14.17 6.08 17.02
CA PRO A 124 14.21 6.70 18.33
C PRO A 124 14.84 8.09 18.18
N LEU A 125 14.12 9.12 18.62
CA LEU A 125 14.67 10.46 18.67
C LEU A 125 15.86 10.45 19.63
N ALA A 126 17.03 10.87 19.15
CA ALA A 126 18.19 11.02 20.01
C ALA A 126 17.86 12.02 21.12
N PRO A 127 18.25 11.76 22.38
CA PRO A 127 18.02 12.69 23.47
C PRO A 127 18.71 14.02 23.14
N THR A 128 17.93 15.06 22.93
CA THR A 128 18.41 16.44 22.96
C THR A 128 18.68 16.80 24.41
N PHE A 129 19.95 16.93 24.76
CA PHE A 129 20.44 17.42 26.05
C PHE A 129 20.23 18.93 26.19
#